data_AF-A0AAC9K435-F1
#
_entry.id   AF-A0AAC9K435-F1
#
_cell.length_a   1.000
_cell.length_b   1.000
_cell.length_c   1.000
_cell.angle_alpha   90.00
_cell.angle_beta   90.00
_cell.angle_gamma   90.00
#
_symmetry.space_group_name_H-M   'P 1'
#
loop_
_entity.id
_entity.type
_entity.pdbx_description
1 polymer ?
#
loop_
_entity_poly.entity_id
_entity_poly.type
_entity_poly.pdbx_seq_one_letter_code
_entity_poly.pdbx_strand_id
1 'polypeptide(L)'
;MSEKHTTTEYQRNAKHLRKRVRAAWDNGDDVACWRCGRLIFETTPFDVGHLDPFGGEGLENLAPEHRSKTGVCPGNRNLGGRSGARITNAGKTRTKFQGPPWV
;
A
#
# COMPACT_ATOMS: atom_id res chain seq x y z
N MET A 1 3.50 4.54 -5.78
CA MET A 1 4.76 4.11 -5.15
C MET A 1 5.37 5.36 -4.53
N SER A 2 4.94 5.70 -3.32
CA SER A 2 5.46 6.88 -2.62
C SER A 2 6.88 6.61 -2.13
N GLU A 3 7.61 7.68 -1.88
CA GLU A 3 8.96 7.77 -1.27
C GLU A 3 9.18 6.81 -0.08
N LYS A 4 8.11 6.41 0.61
CA LYS A 4 8.15 5.46 1.73
C LYS A 4 8.66 4.06 1.34
N HIS A 5 8.47 3.64 0.09
CA HIS A 5 8.90 2.31 -0.36
C HIS A 5 10.33 2.27 -0.94
N THR A 6 11.07 3.38 -0.88
CA THR A 6 12.44 3.46 -1.41
C THR A 6 13.52 3.34 -0.34
N THR A 7 13.15 3.32 0.94
CA THR A 7 14.12 3.16 2.03
C THR A 7 14.72 1.74 2.02
N THR A 8 16.02 1.64 2.32
CA THR A 8 16.73 0.35 2.40
C THR A 8 16.11 -0.56 3.46
N GLU A 9 15.67 0.02 4.57
CA GLU A 9 15.02 -0.68 5.66
C GLU A 9 13.71 -1.36 5.20
N TYR A 10 12.82 -0.60 4.53
CA TYR A 10 11.61 -1.16 3.95
C TYR A 10 11.91 -2.30 2.98
N GLN A 11 12.87 -2.10 2.06
CA GLN A 11 13.19 -3.12 1.05
C GLN A 11 13.69 -4.42 1.70
N ARG A 12 14.55 -4.30 2.72
CA ARG A 12 15.05 -5.44 3.49
C ARG A 12 13.92 -6.15 4.22
N ASN A 13 13.09 -5.41 4.94
CA ASN A 13 12.02 -5.97 5.76
C ASN A 13 10.91 -6.57 4.90
N ALA A 14 10.52 -5.92 3.80
CA ALA A 14 9.59 -6.47 2.82
C ALA A 14 10.12 -7.75 2.17
N LYS A 15 11.43 -7.88 1.93
CA LYS A 15 12.04 -9.13 1.47
C LYS A 15 11.91 -10.24 2.53
N HIS A 16 12.15 -9.92 3.80
CA HIS A 16 11.97 -10.88 4.89
C HIS A 16 10.51 -11.31 5.04
N LEU A 17 9.56 -10.38 4.96
CA LEU A 17 8.14 -10.70 5.02
C LEU A 17 7.71 -11.61 3.85
N ARG A 18 8.16 -11.33 2.62
CA ARG A 18 7.88 -12.20 1.48
C ARG A 18 8.39 -13.63 1.67
N LYS A 19 9.58 -13.78 2.28
CA LYS A 19 10.11 -15.10 2.63
C LYS A 19 9.25 -15.80 3.68
N ARG A 20 8.76 -15.09 4.69
CA ARG A 20 7.86 -15.65 5.72
C ARG A 20 6.53 -16.10 5.13
N VAL A 21 5.93 -15.27 4.27
CA VAL A 21 4.70 -15.62 3.55
C VAL A 21 4.90 -16.86 2.68
N ARG A 22 6.02 -16.95 1.98
CA ARG A 22 6.33 -18.12 1.17
C ARG A 22 6.49 -19.38 2.03
N ALA A 23 7.23 -19.29 3.13
CA ALA A 23 7.39 -20.40 4.05
C ALA A 23 6.06 -20.85 4.68
N ALA A 24 5.15 -19.91 4.98
CA ALA A 24 3.81 -20.23 5.45
C ALA A 24 3.05 -21.08 4.41
N TRP A 25 3.03 -20.66 3.14
CA TRP A 25 2.41 -21.46 2.08
C TRP A 25 3.08 -22.82 1.88
N ASP A 26 4.42 -22.88 1.91
CA ASP A 26 5.15 -24.15 1.76
C ASP A 26 4.84 -25.12 2.93
N ASN A 27 4.47 -24.60 4.10
CA ASN A 27 4.02 -25.38 5.26
C ASN A 27 2.52 -25.75 5.22
N GLY A 28 1.76 -25.25 4.23
CA GLY A 28 0.31 -25.41 4.15
C GLY A 28 -0.48 -24.44 5.02
N ASP A 29 0.15 -23.39 5.55
CA ASP A 29 -0.51 -22.35 6.33
C ASP A 29 -1.21 -21.33 5.42
N ASP A 30 -2.37 -20.88 5.89
CA ASP A 30 -3.15 -19.83 5.25
C ASP A 30 -2.58 -18.44 5.55
N VAL A 31 -2.38 -17.63 4.50
CA VAL A 31 -1.94 -16.24 4.63
C VAL A 31 -3.11 -15.32 4.33
N ALA A 32 -3.57 -14.57 5.33
CA ALA A 32 -4.64 -13.60 5.17
C ALA A 32 -4.10 -12.19 4.84
N CYS A 33 -4.83 -11.48 3.98
CA CYS A 33 -4.63 -10.07 3.75
C CYS A 33 -5.03 -9.29 5.00
N TRP A 34 -4.08 -8.58 5.60
CA TRP A 34 -4.32 -7.83 6.85
C TRP A 34 -5.47 -6.83 6.74
N ARG A 35 -5.70 -6.29 5.54
CA ARG A 35 -6.70 -5.25 5.28
C ARG A 35 -8.13 -5.77 5.23
N CYS A 36 -8.35 -6.92 4.60
CA CYS A 36 -9.70 -7.43 4.34
C CYS A 36 -9.99 -8.79 4.98
N GLY A 37 -8.99 -9.40 5.65
CA GLY A 37 -9.08 -10.69 6.31
C GLY A 37 -9.18 -11.90 5.37
N ARG A 38 -9.25 -11.70 4.04
CA ARG A 38 -9.36 -12.79 3.07
C ARG A 38 -8.02 -13.39 2.74
N LEU A 39 -8.03 -14.68 2.40
CA LEU A 39 -6.85 -15.41 1.97
C LEU A 39 -6.17 -14.77 0.76
N ILE A 40 -4.85 -14.82 0.79
CA ILE A 40 -3.95 -14.57 -0.32
C ILE A 40 -3.43 -15.95 -0.70
N PHE A 41 -3.88 -16.44 -1.85
CA PHE A 41 -3.43 -17.72 -2.37
C PHE A 41 -2.01 -17.59 -2.91
N GLU A 42 -1.23 -18.67 -2.82
CA GLU A 42 0.14 -18.76 -3.31
C GLU A 42 0.29 -18.33 -4.78
N THR A 43 -0.73 -18.63 -5.60
CA THR A 43 -0.77 -18.29 -7.03
C THR A 43 -1.12 -16.83 -7.30
N THR A 44 -1.53 -16.08 -6.28
CA THR A 44 -1.99 -14.70 -6.43
C THR A 44 -0.91 -13.68 -6.05
N PRO A 45 -0.66 -12.65 -6.88
CA PRO A 45 0.27 -11.59 -6.52
C PRO A 45 -0.20 -10.81 -5.30
N PHE A 46 0.73 -10.57 -4.36
CA PHE A 46 0.50 -9.71 -3.19
C PHE A 46 1.56 -8.61 -3.09
N ASP A 47 1.21 -7.53 -2.41
CA ASP A 47 2.13 -6.46 -2.05
C ASP A 47 2.33 -6.45 -0.51
N VAL A 48 3.39 -5.78 -0.07
CA VAL A 48 3.61 -5.48 1.35
C VAL A 48 3.09 -4.08 1.61
N GLY A 49 2.23 -3.95 2.63
CA GLY A 49 1.67 -2.68 3.06
C GLY A 49 1.99 -2.37 4.50
N HIS A 50 1.89 -1.09 4.86
CA HIS A 50 2.00 -0.62 6.23
C HIS A 50 0.67 -0.75 6.98
N LEU A 51 0.71 -1.25 8.22
CA LEU A 51 -0.44 -1.30 9.11
C LEU A 51 -0.84 0.11 9.55
N ASP A 52 0.13 0.89 10.02
CA ASP A 52 0.02 2.32 10.29
C ASP A 52 0.73 3.12 9.18
N PRO A 53 -0.01 3.93 8.39
CA PRO A 53 0.58 4.82 7.38
C PRO A 53 1.60 5.83 7.92
N PHE A 54 1.57 6.15 9.22
CA PHE A 54 2.49 7.07 9.88
C PHE A 54 3.54 6.35 10.73
N GLY A 55 3.47 5.03 10.82
CA GLY A 55 4.46 4.21 11.52
C GLY A 55 5.79 4.09 10.77
N GLY A 56 6.75 3.42 11.41
CA GLY A 56 8.08 3.16 10.85
C GLY A 56 8.10 2.05 9.80
N GLU A 57 9.31 1.77 9.29
CA GLU A 57 9.57 0.74 8.27
C GLU A 57 9.90 -0.64 8.87
N GLY A 58 9.69 -0.79 10.18
CA GLY A 58 9.94 -2.03 10.93
C GLY A 58 9.01 -3.18 10.52
N LEU A 59 9.47 -4.41 10.74
CA LEU A 59 8.72 -5.62 10.38
C LEU A 59 7.35 -5.70 11.08
N GLU A 60 7.25 -5.14 12.27
CA GLU A 60 6.03 -5.04 13.07
C GLU A 60 4.95 -4.17 12.42
N ASN A 61 5.35 -3.22 11.55
CA ASN A 61 4.42 -2.37 10.82
C ASN A 61 4.13 -2.87 9.40
N LEU A 62 4.72 -3.99 8.98
CA LEU A 62 4.61 -4.50 7.62
C LEU A 62 3.78 -5.78 7.57
N ALA A 63 2.80 -5.82 6.68
CA ALA A 63 1.92 -6.97 6.52
C ALA A 63 1.53 -7.23 5.05
N PRO A 64 1.21 -8.49 4.69
CA PRO A 64 0.84 -8.84 3.32
C PRO A 64 -0.58 -8.39 3.00
N GLU A 65 -0.78 -7.80 1.82
CA GLU A 65 -2.09 -7.43 1.32
C GLU A 65 -2.26 -7.69 -0.18
N HIS A 66 -3.51 -7.75 -0.64
CA HIS A 66 -3.77 -7.92 -2.07
C HIS A 66 -3.16 -6.76 -2.87
N ARG A 67 -2.39 -7.10 -3.90
CA ARG A 67 -1.77 -6.15 -4.82
C ARG A 67 -2.80 -5.30 -5.56
N SER A 68 -3.83 -5.97 -6.07
CA SER A 68 -4.90 -5.40 -6.90
C SER A 68 -6.25 -5.58 -6.23
N LYS A 69 -7.30 -4.92 -6.77
CA LYS A 69 -8.66 -5.08 -6.28
C LYS A 69 -9.10 -6.55 -6.40
N THR A 70 -9.52 -7.15 -5.30
CA THR A 70 -10.00 -8.54 -5.23
C THR A 70 -11.30 -8.59 -4.43
N GLY A 71 -12.43 -8.75 -5.13
CA GLY A 71 -13.76 -8.68 -4.52
C GLY A 71 -13.98 -7.37 -3.75
N VAL A 72 -14.03 -7.46 -2.42
CA VAL A 72 -14.22 -6.33 -1.50
C VAL A 72 -12.92 -5.60 -1.15
N CYS A 73 -11.76 -6.23 -1.37
CA CYS A 73 -10.48 -5.60 -1.07
C CYS A 73 -10.15 -4.58 -2.15
N PRO A 74 -9.91 -3.29 -1.80
CA PRO A 74 -9.53 -2.28 -2.79
C PRO A 74 -8.15 -2.56 -3.41
N GLY A 75 -7.28 -3.29 -2.70
CA GLY A 75 -5.91 -3.57 -3.07
C GLY A 75 -4.95 -2.39 -2.82
N ASN A 76 -3.68 -2.71 -2.56
CA ASN A 76 -2.65 -1.71 -2.23
C ASN A 76 -2.50 -0.65 -3.33
N ARG A 77 -2.37 -1.08 -4.58
CA ARG A 77 -2.10 -0.16 -5.70
C ARG A 77 -3.22 0.83 -5.96
N ASN A 78 -4.46 0.41 -5.80
CA ASN A 78 -5.61 1.28 -5.98
C ASN A 78 -5.68 2.34 -4.87
N LEU A 79 -5.42 1.96 -3.62
CA LEU A 79 -5.36 2.89 -2.49
C LEU A 79 -4.20 3.88 -2.63
N GLY A 80 -3.03 3.40 -3.01
CA GLY A 80 -1.88 4.24 -3.30
C GLY A 80 -2.16 5.22 -4.44
N GLY A 81 -2.82 4.75 -5.52
CA GLY A 81 -3.24 5.58 -6.64
C GLY A 81 -4.25 6.66 -6.23
N ARG A 82 -5.30 6.30 -5.48
CA ARG A 82 -6.30 7.25 -4.96
C ARG A 82 -5.68 8.29 -4.03
N SER A 83 -4.75 7.86 -3.18
CA SER A 83 -4.05 8.76 -2.26
C SER A 83 -3.13 9.73 -3.01
N GLY A 84 -2.37 9.25 -3.99
CA GLY A 84 -1.55 10.08 -4.86
C GLY A 84 -2.38 11.08 -5.65
N ALA A 85 -3.50 10.63 -6.24
CA ALA A 85 -4.43 11.52 -6.93
C ALA A 85 -5.02 12.59 -6.00
N ARG A 86 -5.38 12.23 -4.76
CA ARG A 86 -5.87 13.19 -3.77
C ARG A 86 -4.84 14.26 -3.44
N ILE A 87 -3.57 13.88 -3.22
CA ILE A 87 -2.47 14.82 -2.94
C ILE A 87 -2.24 15.75 -4.15
N THR A 88 -2.15 15.18 -5.35
CA THR A 88 -1.96 15.95 -6.59
C THR A 88 -3.12 16.92 -6.83
N ASN A 89 -4.36 16.48 -6.64
CA ASN A 89 -5.54 17.33 -6.83
C ASN A 89 -5.65 18.41 -5.76
N ALA A 90 -5.30 18.11 -4.51
CA ALA A 90 -5.22 19.12 -3.45
C ALA A 90 -4.21 20.22 -3.82
N GLY A 91 -3.03 19.85 -4.35
CA GLY A 91 -2.02 20.82 -4.83
C GLY A 91 -2.45 21.63 -6.06
N LYS A 92 -3.35 21.09 -6.90
CA LYS A 92 -3.95 21.82 -8.04
C LYS A 92 -5.04 22.81 -7.63
N THR A 93 -5.44 22.84 -6.36
CA THR A 93 -6.33 23.86 -5.81
C THR A 93 -5.54 25.15 -5.54
N ARG A 94 -4.87 25.68 -6.57
CA ARG A 94 -4.26 27.02 -6.56
C ARG A 94 -5.19 27.97 -7.29
N THR A 95 -5.86 28.79 -6.48
CA THR A 95 -6.34 30.15 -6.73
C THR A 95 -6.61 30.49 -8.19
N LYS A 96 -7.88 30.41 -8.61
CA LYS A 96 -8.33 31.22 -9.75
C LYS A 96 -7.99 32.66 -9.39
N PHE A 97 -7.03 33.26 -10.09
CA PHE A 97 -6.80 34.70 -10.01
C PHE A 97 -8.11 35.38 -10.42
N GLN A 98 -8.86 35.87 -9.44
CA GLN A 98 -9.95 36.80 -9.69
C GLN A 98 -9.25 38.13 -9.96
N GLY A 99 -9.14 38.49 -11.23
CA GLY A 99 -8.65 39.81 -11.62
C GLY A 99 -9.48 40.89 -10.92
N PRO A 100 -8.90 42.07 -10.68
CA PRO A 100 -9.61 43.14 -9.99
C PRO A 100 -10.88 43.56 -10.76
N PRO A 101 -11.94 43.99 -10.05
CA PRO A 101 -13.30 44.15 -10.59
C PRO A 101 -13.53 45.42 -11.45
N TRP A 102 -12.50 45.97 -12.10
CA TRP A 102 -12.64 47.16 -12.96
C TRP A 102 -12.19 46.88 -14.39
N VAL A 103 -13.11 46.35 -15.19
CA VAL A 103 -13.12 46.40 -16.67
C VAL A 103 -14.55 46.67 -17.12
#